data_AF-W3WH31-F1
#
_entry.id   AF-W3WH31-F1
#
_cell.length_a   1.000
_cell.length_b   1.000
_cell.length_c   1.000
_cell.angle_alpha   90.00
_cell.angle_beta   90.00
_cell.angle_gamma   90.00
#
_symmetry.space_group_name_H-M   'P 1'
#
loop_
_entity.id
_entity.type
_entity.pdbx_description
1 polymer ?
#
loop_
_entity_poly.entity_id
_entity_poly.type
_entity_poly.pdbx_seq_one_letter_code
_entity_poly.pdbx_strand_id
1 'polypeptide(L)' 'MASKTDYQVASLAAGFTLGFGFLTVWEALKQTKRNKNPLRSTYIYMLWGEIAANLAIAIIAWLFLDGILSATYV' A
#
# COMPACT_ATOMS: atom_id res chain seq x y z
N MET A 1 -25.18 -10.19 2.71
CA MET A 1 -24.28 -11.27 2.23
C MET A 1 -23.62 -10.73 0.98
N ALA A 2 -22.29 -10.63 0.96
CA ALA A 2 -21.58 -10.11 -0.22
C ALA A 2 -21.81 -11.05 -1.42
N SER A 3 -22.06 -10.46 -2.59
CA SER A 3 -22.27 -11.19 -3.84
C SER A 3 -20.94 -11.69 -4.40
N LYS A 4 -20.98 -12.74 -5.24
CA LYS A 4 -19.82 -13.21 -6.01
C LYS A 4 -19.14 -12.07 -6.79
N THR A 5 -19.93 -11.13 -7.30
CA THR A 5 -19.42 -9.94 -8.00
C THR A 5 -18.60 -9.03 -7.09
N ASP A 6 -18.99 -8.85 -5.83
CA ASP A 6 -18.27 -8.00 -4.88
C ASP A 6 -16.86 -8.54 -4.62
N TYR A 7 -16.74 -9.87 -4.45
CA TYR A 7 -15.44 -10.54 -4.31
C TYR A 7 -14.58 -10.45 -5.58
N GLN A 8 -15.19 -10.53 -6.76
CA GLN A 8 -14.47 -10.40 -8.04
C GLN A 8 -13.93 -8.98 -8.24
N VAL A 9 -14.72 -7.95 -7.93
CA VAL A 9 -14.30 -6.55 -8.04
C VAL A 9 -13.22 -6.24 -6.99
N ALA A 10 -13.41 -6.68 -5.75
CA ALA A 10 -12.44 -6.46 -4.67
C ALA A 10 -11.10 -7.12 -4.95
N SER A 11 -11.09 -8.37 -5.45
CA SER A 11 -9.87 -9.08 -5.81
C SER A 11 -9.14 -8.46 -7.01
N LEU A 12 -9.88 -7.94 -8.00
CA LEU A 12 -9.31 -7.16 -9.11
C LEU A 12 -8.64 -5.87 -8.61
N ALA A 13 -9.34 -5.10 -7.77
CA ALA A 13 -8.80 -3.86 -7.20
C ALA A 13 -7.56 -4.12 -6.32
N ALA A 14 -7.60 -5.17 -5.51
CA ALA A 14 -6.46 -5.59 -4.69
C ALA A 14 -5.27 -6.01 -5.57
N GLY A 15 -5.50 -6.84 -6.60
CA GLY A 15 -4.46 -7.26 -7.53
C GLY A 15 -3.83 -6.09 -8.29
N PHE A 16 -4.65 -5.14 -8.76
CA PHE A 16 -4.16 -3.91 -9.41
C PHE A 16 -3.33 -3.06 -8.44
N THR A 17 -3.81 -2.86 -7.22
CA THR A 17 -3.12 -2.05 -6.20
C THR A 17 -1.76 -2.66 -5.83
N LEU A 18 -1.69 -4.00 -5.69
CA LEU A 18 -0.44 -4.70 -5.43
C LEU A 18 0.53 -4.60 -6.61
N GLY A 19 0.04 -4.77 -7.84
CA GLY A 19 0.86 -4.63 -9.05
C GLY A 19 1.41 -3.22 -9.22
N PHE A 20 0.57 -2.21 -9.03
CA PHE A 20 0.98 -0.80 -9.05
C PHE A 20 1.98 -0.51 -7.92
N GLY A 21 1.69 -0.94 -6.70
CA GLY A 21 2.57 -0.75 -5.55
C GLY A 21 3.95 -1.36 -5.76
N PHE A 22 4.05 -2.54 -6.39
CA PHE A 22 5.34 -3.13 -6.76
C PHE A 22 6.14 -2.24 -7.72
N LEU A 23 5.49 -1.70 -8.75
CA LEU A 23 6.14 -0.76 -9.68
C LEU A 23 6.57 0.52 -8.98
N THR A 24 5.75 1.07 -8.08
CA THR A 24 6.08 2.24 -7.27
C THR A 24 7.32 2.00 -6.41
N VAL A 25 7.39 0.86 -5.72
CA VAL A 25 8.57 0.48 -4.91
C VAL A 25 9.80 0.31 -5.79
N TRP A 26 9.65 -0.30 -6.97
CA TRP A 26 10.76 -0.47 -7.92
C TRP A 26 11.31 0.87 -8.42
N GLU A 27 10.44 1.83 -8.76
CA GLU A 27 10.87 3.18 -9.11
C GLU A 27 11.53 3.89 -7.91
N ALA A 28 10.99 3.75 -6.70
CA ALA A 28 11.57 4.33 -5.50
C ALA A 28 12.97 3.78 -5.20
N LEU A 29 13.19 2.48 -5.41
CA LEU A 29 14.51 1.85 -5.30
C LEU A 29 15.49 2.43 -6.33
N LYS A 30 15.08 2.55 -7.60
CA LYS A 30 15.91 3.14 -8.65
C LYS A 30 16.27 4.60 -8.35
N GLN A 31 15.32 5.40 -7.89
CA GLN A 31 15.54 6.80 -7.52
C GLN A 31 16.46 6.93 -6.31
N THR A 32 16.29 6.07 -5.30
CA THR A 32 17.15 6.03 -4.11
C THR A 32 18.59 5.67 -4.48
N LYS A 33 18.78 4.70 -5.37
CA LYS A 33 20.11 4.28 -5.85
C LYS A 33 20.80 5.34 -6.74
N ARG A 34 20.03 6.10 -7.52
CA ARG A 34 20.58 7.15 -8.41
C ARG A 34 21.01 8.40 -7.65
N ASN A 35 20.44 8.65 -6.46
CA ASN A 35 20.81 9.80 -5.65
C ASN A 35 22.16 9.55 -4.95
N LYS A 36 23.12 10.47 -5.11
CA LYS A 36 24.46 10.36 -4.49
C LYS A 36 24.42 10.46 -2.97
N ASN A 37 23.41 11.12 -2.39
CA ASN A 37 23.29 11.27 -0.94
C ASN A 37 21.83 11.09 -0.48
N PRO A 38 21.32 9.84 -0.49
CA PRO A 38 19.90 9.58 -0.36
C PRO A 38 19.33 9.91 1.02
N LEU A 39 20.14 9.71 2.08
CA LEU A 39 19.77 9.93 3.48
C LEU A 39 19.63 11.41 3.87
N ARG A 40 20.01 12.35 3.00
CA ARG A 40 19.82 13.79 3.22
C ARG A 40 18.68 14.40 2.40
N SER A 41 18.02 13.59 1.58
CA SER A 41 16.99 14.08 0.67
C SER A 41 15.60 13.89 1.27
N THR A 42 14.95 15.00 1.62
CA THR A 42 13.54 15.03 2.06
C THR A 42 12.62 14.31 1.08
N TYR A 43 12.93 14.40 -0.22
CA TYR A 43 12.19 13.71 -1.29
C TYR A 43 12.18 12.18 -1.12
N ILE A 44 13.32 11.58 -0.78
CA ILE A 44 13.41 10.13 -0.61
C ILE A 44 12.62 9.69 0.63
N TYR A 45 12.69 10.44 1.73
CA TYR A 45 11.88 10.15 2.91
C TYR A 45 10.38 10.28 2.63
N MET A 46 9.96 11.28 1.86
CA MET A 46 8.55 11.44 1.47
C MET A 46 8.06 10.24 0.64
N LEU A 47 8.84 9.84 -0.36
CA LEU A 47 8.50 8.71 -1.24
C LEU A 47 8.39 7.39 -0.48
N TRP A 48 9.38 7.08 0.37
CA TRP A 48 9.32 5.89 1.22
C TRP A 48 8.21 5.98 2.27
N GLY A 49 7.90 7.19 2.76
CA GLY A 49 6.77 7.45 3.65
C GLY A 49 5.42 7.15 3.00
N GLU A 50 5.20 7.56 1.76
CA GLU A 50 3.98 7.25 1.00
C GLU A 50 3.82 5.74 0.76
N ILE A 51 4.90 5.05 0.43
CA ILE A 51 4.90 3.58 0.28
C ILE A 51 4.53 2.92 1.62
N ALA A 52 5.16 3.33 2.71
CA ALA A 52 4.90 2.77 4.04
C ALA A 52 3.46 3.03 4.50
N ALA A 53 2.93 4.22 4.26
CA ALA A 53 1.55 4.58 4.61
C ALA A 53 0.53 3.74 3.84
N ASN A 54 0.71 3.57 2.52
CA ASN A 54 -0.18 2.72 1.72
C ASN A 54 -0.13 1.25 2.15
N LEU A 55 1.06 0.76 2.51
CA LEU A 55 1.24 -0.61 3.00
C LEU A 55 0.57 -0.81 4.37
N ALA A 56 0.67 0.17 5.26
CA ALA A 56 -0.03 0.17 6.55
C ALA A 56 -1.55 0.17 6.37
N ILE A 57 -2.09 1.03 5.49
CA ILE A 57 -3.53 1.07 5.19
C ILE A 57 -4.00 -0.28 4.62
N ALA A 58 -3.24 -0.89 3.71
CA ALA A 58 -3.57 -2.20 3.17
C ALA A 58 -3.63 -3.30 4.25
N ILE A 59 -2.66 -3.31 5.18
CA ILE A 59 -2.66 -4.24 6.32
C ILE A 59 -3.87 -4.00 7.23
N ILE A 60 -4.16 -2.73 7.56
CA ILE A 60 -5.31 -2.38 8.41
C ILE A 60 -6.62 -2.82 7.74
N ALA A 61 -6.79 -2.55 6.44
CA ALA A 61 -7.95 -2.98 5.68
C ALA A 61 -8.09 -4.51 5.66
N TRP A 62 -6.99 -5.24 5.54
CA TRP A 62 -7.01 -6.71 5.62
C TRP A 62 -7.44 -7.22 7.01
N LEU A 63 -6.85 -6.67 8.08
CA LEU A 63 -7.21 -7.02 9.45
C LEU A 63 -8.67 -6.68 9.78
N PHE A 64 -9.23 -5.66 9.13
CA PHE A 64 -10.63 -5.30 9.21
C PHE A 64 -11.53 -6.35 8.55
N LEU A 65 -11.14 -6.83 7.37
CA LEU A 65 -11.86 -7.90 6.65
C LEU A 65 -11.80 -9.25 7.39
N ASP A 66 -10.70 -9.53 8.09
CA ASP A 66 -10.53 -10.73 8.92
C ASP A 66 -11.37 -10.68 10.22
N GLY A 67 -11.91 -9.51 10.58
CA GLY A 67 -12.72 -9.32 11.78
C GLY A 67 -11.91 -9.23 13.09
N ILE A 68 -10.57 -9.25 13.01
CA ILE A 68 -9.68 -9.04 14.16
C ILE A 68 -9.80 -7.61 14.68
N LEU A 69 -9.89 -6.65 13.76
CA LEU A 69 -10.16 -5.26 14.09
C LEU A 69 -11.66 -5.00 13.94
N SER A 70 -12.34 -4.81 15.06
CA SER A 70 -13.69 -4.24 15.06
C SER A 70 -13.57 -2.73 14.97
N ALA A 71 -14.22 -2.09 14.00
CA ALA A 71 -14.33 -0.63 14.05
C ALA A 71 -15.22 -0.32 15.25
N THR A 72 -14.58 0.05 16.35
CA THR A 72 -15.27 0.62 17.49
C THR A 72 -15.66 2.05 17.10
N TYR A 73 -16.70 2.16 16.28
CA TYR A 73 -17.62 3.28 16.35
C TYR A 73 -18.82 2.80 17.17
N VAL A 74 -19.23 3.66 18.10
CA VAL A 74 -20.46 3.56 18.90
C VAL A 74 -21.66 3.16 18.05
#